data_AF-A0A3L7USH3-F1
#
_entry.id   AF-A0A3L7USH3-F1
#
_cell.length_a   1.000
_cell.length_b   1.000
_cell.length_c   1.000
_cell.angle_alpha   90.00
_cell.angle_beta   90.00
_cell.angle_gamma   90.00
#
_symmetry.space_group_name_H-M   'P 1'
#
loop_
_entity.id
_entity.type
_entity.pdbx_description
1 polymer ?
#
loop_
_entity_poly.entity_id
_entity_poly.type
_entity_poly.pdbx_seq_one_letter_code
_entity_poly.pdbx_strand_id
1 'polypeptide(L)'
;MRDYSTVKSKAEDFLYLDPPYRLRNCRLYLGLFDHAQLFDWLGEQKGGYAMSLNGFIGEEDRRVDVPQHLYDEEILIDNGVSSLRQMNGMATPRLRDSLYLRLR
;
A
#
# COMPACT_ATOMS: atom_id res chain seq x y z
N MET A 1 5.79 -2.86 -20.93
CA MET A 1 5.60 -2.73 -19.46
C MET A 1 6.94 -3.09 -18.83
N ARG A 2 7.47 -2.27 -17.92
CA ARG A 2 8.71 -2.60 -17.18
C ARG A 2 8.33 -3.14 -15.80
N ASP A 3 9.04 -4.16 -15.36
CA ASP A 3 8.87 -4.77 -14.05
C ASP A 3 9.61 -3.95 -12.98
N TYR A 4 8.99 -3.74 -11.82
CA TYR A 4 9.58 -2.97 -10.71
C TYR A 4 10.87 -3.62 -10.19
N SER A 5 10.97 -4.95 -10.26
CA SER A 5 12.14 -5.71 -9.79
C SER A 5 13.44 -5.33 -10.53
N THR A 6 13.33 -4.72 -11.71
CA THR A 6 14.50 -4.26 -12.49
C THR A 6 15.02 -2.90 -12.03
N VAL A 7 14.28 -2.18 -11.18
CA VAL A 7 14.66 -0.88 -10.64
C VAL A 7 15.58 -1.09 -9.43
N LYS A 8 16.66 -0.30 -9.39
CA LYS A 8 17.57 -0.20 -8.25
C LYS A 8 17.78 1.27 -7.91
N SER A 9 17.27 1.68 -6.76
CA SER A 9 17.46 3.06 -6.27
C SER A 9 18.87 3.28 -5.72
N LYS A 10 19.30 4.53 -5.78
CA LYS A 10 20.49 5.05 -5.12
C LYS A 10 20.08 5.81 -3.85
N ALA A 11 21.03 6.10 -2.98
CA ALA A 11 20.78 6.75 -1.69
C ALA A 11 20.07 8.12 -1.80
N GLU A 12 20.28 8.84 -2.90
CA GLU A 12 19.67 10.16 -3.15
C GLU A 12 18.30 10.08 -3.85
N ASP A 13 17.86 8.88 -4.23
CA ASP A 13 16.57 8.69 -4.89
C ASP A 13 15.45 8.58 -3.84
N PHE A 14 14.24 8.98 -4.25
CA PHE A 14 13.02 8.76 -3.47
C PHE A 14 11.96 8.07 -4.34
N LEU A 15 11.48 6.91 -3.89
CA LEU A 15 10.50 6.11 -4.63
C LEU A 15 9.08 6.37 -4.09
N TYR A 16 8.10 6.43 -4.99
CA TYR A 16 6.70 6.34 -4.63
C TYR A 16 6.12 5.03 -5.16
N LEU A 17 5.52 4.23 -4.28
CA LEU A 17 4.98 2.92 -4.58
C LEU A 17 3.48 2.88 -4.31
N ASP A 18 2.72 2.50 -5.33
CA ASP A 18 1.27 2.29 -5.27
C ASP A 18 0.94 0.90 -5.84
N PRO A 19 1.37 -0.19 -5.17
CA PRO A 19 1.13 -1.54 -5.64
C PRO A 19 -0.36 -1.90 -5.57
N PRO A 20 -0.81 -2.93 -6.28
CA PRO A 20 -2.17 -3.44 -6.14
C PRO A 20 -2.52 -3.75 -4.68
N TYR A 21 -3.65 -3.22 -4.22
CA TYR A 21 -4.11 -3.39 -2.84
C TYR A 21 -4.62 -4.81 -2.65
N ARG A 22 -4.42 -5.38 -1.46
CA ARG A 22 -4.85 -6.73 -1.13
C ARG A 22 -6.37 -6.80 -1.05
N LEU A 23 -6.97 -7.70 -1.82
CA LEU A 23 -8.41 -7.98 -1.79
C LEU A 23 -8.69 -9.20 -0.90
N ARG A 24 -9.55 -9.08 0.12
CA ARG A 24 -9.90 -10.19 1.04
C ARG A 24 -10.63 -11.37 0.36
N ASN A 25 -11.29 -11.15 -0.78
CA ASN A 25 -12.24 -12.11 -1.38
C ASN A 25 -11.93 -12.51 -2.83
N CYS A 26 -10.67 -12.80 -3.17
CA CYS A 26 -10.35 -13.42 -4.47
C CYS A 26 -10.31 -14.96 -4.35
N ARG A 27 -11.49 -15.60 -4.28
CA ARG A 27 -11.65 -17.08 -4.34
C ARG A 27 -11.42 -17.67 -5.74
N LEU A 28 -11.03 -16.86 -6.73
CA LEU A 28 -10.88 -17.30 -8.12
C LEU A 28 -9.48 -16.92 -8.58
N TYR A 29 -8.60 -17.90 -8.50
CA TYR A 29 -7.22 -17.91 -8.95
C TYR A 29 -7.04 -17.20 -10.31
N LEU A 30 -6.45 -16.00 -10.28
CA LEU A 30 -5.72 -15.32 -11.37
C LEU A 30 -5.08 -14.03 -10.77
N GLY A 31 -3.78 -14.05 -10.48
CA GLY A 31 -2.98 -12.83 -10.28
C GLY A 31 -3.11 -12.08 -8.95
N LEU A 32 -3.00 -12.77 -7.80
CA LEU A 32 -2.72 -12.07 -6.55
C LEU A 32 -1.31 -11.46 -6.64
N PHE A 33 -1.21 -10.14 -6.47
CA PHE A 33 0.08 -9.46 -6.38
C PHE A 33 0.84 -10.00 -5.16
N ASP A 34 2.10 -10.39 -5.35
CA ASP A 34 2.93 -10.95 -4.28
C ASP A 34 3.56 -9.80 -3.48
N HIS A 35 2.88 -9.37 -2.42
CA HIS A 35 3.40 -8.36 -1.50
C HIS A 35 4.68 -8.80 -0.79
N ALA A 36 4.89 -10.10 -0.56
CA ALA A 36 6.12 -10.59 0.06
C ALA A 36 7.31 -10.35 -0.87
N GLN A 37 7.16 -10.69 -2.16
CA GLN A 37 8.19 -10.41 -3.16
C GLN A 37 8.47 -8.90 -3.31
N LEU A 38 7.44 -8.05 -3.22
CA LEU A 38 7.63 -6.60 -3.20
C LEU A 38 8.45 -6.17 -1.98
N PHE A 39 8.14 -6.68 -0.79
CA PHE A 39 8.83 -6.33 0.46
C PHE A 39 10.29 -6.76 0.46
N ASP A 40 10.58 -7.95 -0.06
CA ASP A 40 11.97 -8.42 -0.24
C ASP A 40 12.75 -7.48 -1.16
N TRP A 41 12.17 -7.13 -2.33
CA TRP A 41 12.79 -6.18 -3.26
C TRP A 41 12.94 -4.77 -2.65
N LEU A 42 11.96 -4.32 -1.84
CA LEU A 42 12.00 -3.01 -1.18
C LEU A 42 13.12 -2.94 -0.14
N GLY A 43 13.40 -4.06 0.54
CA GLY A 43 14.53 -4.18 1.47
C GLY A 43 15.91 -4.01 0.81
N GLU A 44 16.03 -4.30 -0.49
CA GLU A 44 17.27 -4.11 -1.25
C GLU A 44 17.47 -2.66 -1.76
N GLN A 45 16.45 -1.81 -1.65
CA GLN A 45 16.51 -0.42 -2.12
C GLN A 45 17.36 0.43 -1.18
N LYS A 46 18.17 1.32 -1.78
CA LYS A 46 19.08 2.21 -1.04
C LYS A 46 18.52 3.60 -0.80
N GLY A 47 17.61 4.05 -1.65
CA GLY A 47 16.93 5.34 -1.52
C GLY A 47 15.73 5.27 -0.58
N GLY A 48 15.27 6.44 -0.17
CA GLY A 48 14.03 6.57 0.59
C GLY A 48 12.80 6.19 -0.24
N TYR A 49 11.68 5.97 0.42
CA TYR A 49 10.42 5.70 -0.25
C TYR A 49 9.18 6.03 0.57
N ALA A 50 8.07 6.15 -0.16
CA ALA A 50 6.72 6.16 0.36
C ALA A 50 5.91 5.06 -0.34
N MET A 51 5.27 4.18 0.43
CA MET A 51 4.47 3.06 -0.08
C MET A 51 3.05 3.13 0.44
N SER A 52 2.09 3.23 -0.47
CA SER A 52 0.65 3.25 -0.19
C SER A 52 0.10 1.82 -0.20
N LEU A 53 -0.67 1.45 0.84
CA LEU A 53 -1.30 0.14 0.98
C LEU A 53 -2.66 0.26 1.69
N ASN A 54 -3.37 -0.87 1.77
CA ASN A 54 -4.62 -0.98 2.51
C ASN A 54 -4.48 -0.41 3.93
N GLY A 55 -5.44 0.42 4.34
CA GLY A 55 -5.61 0.82 5.74
C GLY A 55 -6.93 0.27 6.31
N PHE A 56 -7.83 1.17 6.67
CA PHE A 56 -9.09 0.89 7.34
C PHE A 56 -10.30 1.24 6.47
N ILE A 57 -11.36 0.44 6.60
CA ILE A 57 -12.71 0.79 6.12
C ILE A 57 -13.62 0.93 7.32
N GLY A 58 -13.95 2.16 7.70
CA GLY A 58 -14.57 2.45 8.99
C GLY A 58 -13.62 2.01 10.11
N GLU A 59 -14.09 1.10 10.97
CA GLU A 59 -13.29 0.49 12.04
C GLU A 59 -12.69 -0.87 11.65
N GLU A 60 -12.95 -1.37 10.43
CA GLU A 60 -12.39 -2.64 9.97
C GLU A 60 -10.93 -2.45 9.53
N ASP A 61 -9.99 -3.06 10.27
CA ASP A 61 -8.58 -3.15 9.88
C ASP A 61 -8.40 -4.09 8.68
N ARG A 62 -7.88 -3.54 7.58
CA ARG A 62 -7.58 -4.27 6.35
C ARG A 62 -6.11 -4.15 5.95
N ARG A 63 -5.26 -3.67 6.84
CA ARG A 63 -3.82 -3.50 6.59
C ARG A 63 -3.16 -4.80 6.17
N VAL A 64 -2.09 -4.66 5.40
CA VAL A 64 -1.17 -5.75 5.07
C VAL A 64 -0.07 -5.75 6.13
N ASP A 65 0.37 -6.92 6.56
CA ASP A 65 1.47 -7.03 7.53
C ASP A 65 2.78 -6.66 6.83
N VAL A 66 3.15 -5.37 6.90
CA VAL A 66 4.43 -4.87 6.40
C VAL A 66 5.50 -5.12 7.46
N PRO A 67 6.64 -5.75 7.12
CA PRO A 67 7.74 -5.92 8.07
C PRO A 67 8.21 -4.59 8.65
N GLN A 68 8.25 -4.49 9.98
CA GLN A 68 8.57 -3.25 10.71
C GLN A 68 9.92 -2.63 10.35
N HIS A 69 10.89 -3.42 9.89
CA HIS A 69 12.21 -2.93 9.50
C HIS A 69 12.22 -2.23 8.12
N LEU A 70 11.11 -2.26 7.38
CA LEU A 70 10.97 -1.62 6.07
C LEU A 70 10.40 -0.20 6.15
N TYR A 71 10.16 0.37 7.33
CA TYR A 71 9.69 1.75 7.39
C TYR A 71 10.08 2.38 8.73
N ASP A 72 10.27 3.69 8.68
CA ASP A 72 10.48 4.52 9.86
C ASP A 72 9.13 4.93 10.46
N GLU A 73 8.14 5.20 9.60
CA GLU A 73 6.83 5.74 9.99
C GLU A 73 5.68 5.10 9.20
N GLU A 74 4.54 4.88 9.87
CA GLU A 74 3.25 4.54 9.24
C GLU A 74 2.26 5.68 9.51
N ILE A 75 1.68 6.23 8.44
CA ILE A 75 0.70 7.34 8.50
C ILE A 75 -0.63 6.85 7.92
N LEU A 76 -1.74 7.13 8.60
CA LEU A 76 -3.08 6.92 8.05
C LEU A 76 -3.56 8.16 7.29
N ILE A 77 -3.80 8.01 5.99
CA ILE A 77 -4.32 9.07 5.13
C ILE A 77 -5.83 8.91 5.02
N ASP A 78 -6.60 9.95 5.38
CA ASP A 78 -8.05 9.98 5.15
C ASP A 78 -8.31 10.19 3.66
N ASN A 79 -8.73 9.13 2.97
CA ASN A 79 -9.10 9.13 1.56
C ASN A 79 -10.61 9.34 1.35
N GLY A 80 -11.32 9.75 2.41
CA GLY A 80 -12.70 10.19 2.35
C GLY A 80 -13.71 9.05 2.24
N VAL A 81 -14.85 9.35 1.62
CA VAL A 81 -15.99 8.44 1.47
C VAL A 81 -16.12 8.00 0.02
N SER A 82 -16.49 6.74 -0.21
CA SER A 82 -16.80 6.23 -1.56
C SER A 82 -17.96 7.04 -2.15
N SER A 83 -17.66 7.92 -3.11
CA SER A 83 -18.61 8.82 -3.78
C SER A 83 -19.75 8.05 -4.46
N LEU A 84 -19.47 6.85 -4.99
CA LEU A 84 -20.47 5.93 -5.56
C LEU A 84 -21.51 5.45 -4.54
N ARG A 85 -21.13 5.22 -3.28
CA ARG A 85 -22.07 4.81 -2.22
C ARG A 85 -22.84 5.99 -1.65
N GLN A 86 -22.21 7.17 -1.61
CA GLN A 86 -22.86 8.41 -1.19
C GLN A 86 -24.02 8.79 -2.12
N MET A 87 -23.84 8.62 -3.44
CA MET A 87 -24.91 8.82 -4.43
C MET A 87 -26.11 7.87 -4.24
N ASN A 88 -25.90 6.69 -3.66
CA ASN A 88 -26.94 5.70 -3.40
C ASN A 88 -27.60 5.83 -2.01
N GLY A 89 -27.32 6.91 -1.27
CA GLY A 89 -27.91 7.16 0.06
C GLY A 89 -27.47 6.18 1.14
N MET A 90 -26.41 5.40 0.90
CA MET A 90 -25.88 4.43 1.86
C MET A 90 -24.87 5.11 2.78
N ALA A 91 -24.88 4.72 4.07
CA ALA A 91 -23.81 5.08 4.99
C ALA A 91 -22.46 4.63 4.41
N THR A 92 -21.57 5.59 4.19
CA THR A 92 -20.23 5.35 3.66
C THR A 92 -19.24 5.29 4.81
N PRO A 93 -18.67 4.11 5.11
CA PRO A 93 -17.57 4.05 6.06
C PRO A 93 -16.40 4.88 5.52
N ARG A 94 -15.72 5.62 6.42
CA ARG A 94 -14.52 6.39 6.05
C ARG A 94 -13.43 5.43 5.59
N LEU A 95 -12.79 5.74 4.46
CA LEU A 95 -11.64 5.01 3.96
C LEU A 95 -10.38 5.72 4.44
N ARG A 96 -9.52 4.98 5.13
CA ARG A 96 -8.17 5.44 5.48
C ARG A 96 -7.17 4.49 4.85
N ASP A 97 -6.17 5.00 4.15
CA ASP A 97 -5.09 4.17 3.60
C ASP A 97 -3.82 4.33 4.44
N SER A 98 -3.00 3.28 4.48
CA SER A 98 -1.72 3.30 5.18
C SER A 98 -0.61 3.74 4.23
N LEU A 99 0.13 4.77 4.63
CA LEU A 99 1.34 5.23 3.97
C LEU A 99 2.55 4.88 4.82
N TYR A 100 3.40 4.01 4.30
CA TYR A 100 4.65 3.60 4.94
C TYR A 100 5.79 4.45 4.38
N LEU A 101 6.53 5.14 5.27
CA LEU A 101 7.63 6.03 4.90
C LEU A 101 8.96 5.45 5.38
N ARG A 102 9.95 5.47 4.47
CA ARG A 102 11.36 5.30 4.78
C ARG A 102 12.12 6.51 4.26
N LEU A 103 12.78 7.24 5.15
CA LEU A 103 13.39 8.53 4.78
C LEU A 103 14.85 8.38 4.30
N ARG A 104 15.49 7.24 4.58
CA ARG A 104 16.90 6.97 4.24
C ARG A 104 17.20 5.48 3.99
#